data_AF-A0A7C3H690-F1
#
_entry.id   AF-A0A7C3H690-F1
#
_cell.length_a   1.000
_cell.length_b   1.000
_cell.length_c   1.000
_cell.angle_alpha   90.00
_cell.angle_beta   90.00
_cell.angle_gamma   90.00
#
_symmetry.space_group_name_H-M   'P 1'
#
loop_
_entity.id
_entity.type
_entity.pdbx_description
1 polymer ?
#
loop_
_entity_poly.entity_id
_entity_poly.type
_entity_poly.pdbx_seq_one_letter_code
_entity_poly.pdbx_strand_id
1 'polypeptide(L)'
;AAGSSDRRVYLLDGQGRLLWRERLQDKVWRVALSADGQRLVVGAGEKEAHVRAFSRGGQPLWKRYVDGSVSCTAVSADCGIVAVGTRAGRFYLFDGEGEPLYQAGADKMIRDVAVAADGRLAVAVSEGGQALGVGPVALDPHV
;
A
#
# COMPACT_ATOMS: atom_id res chain seq x y z
N ALA A 1 8.82 1.51 -10.51
CA ALA A 1 8.25 2.77 -9.95
C ALA A 1 9.13 3.23 -8.80
N ALA A 2 9.12 4.52 -8.47
CA ALA A 2 9.88 5.07 -7.35
C ALA A 2 9.08 6.17 -6.63
N GLY A 3 9.15 6.18 -5.31
CA GLY A 3 8.72 7.29 -4.46
C GLY A 3 9.91 8.14 -4.04
N SER A 4 9.69 9.42 -3.75
CA SER A 4 10.74 10.34 -3.35
C SER A 4 10.29 11.31 -2.24
N SER A 5 11.27 11.77 -1.46
CA SER A 5 11.10 12.83 -0.46
C SER A 5 10.82 14.20 -1.06
N ASP A 6 10.94 14.36 -2.38
CA ASP A 6 10.48 15.55 -3.12
C ASP A 6 8.95 15.62 -3.28
N ARG A 7 8.23 14.66 -2.68
CA ARG A 7 6.77 14.47 -2.73
C ARG A 7 6.28 14.07 -4.11
N ARG A 8 7.07 13.32 -4.87
CA ARG A 8 6.67 12.77 -6.15
C ARG A 8 6.77 11.26 -6.18
N VAL A 9 5.90 10.68 -7.00
CA VAL A 9 6.02 9.32 -7.51
C VAL A 9 6.45 9.39 -8.97
N TYR A 10 7.25 8.42 -9.37
CA TYR A 10 7.78 8.26 -10.71
C TYR A 10 7.46 6.86 -11.22
N LEU A 11 6.94 6.77 -12.45
CA LEU A 11 6.88 5.51 -13.18
C LEU A 11 7.86 5.56 -14.35
N LEU A 12 8.64 4.51 -14.51
CA LEU A 12 9.63 4.36 -15.56
C LEU A 12 9.37 3.07 -16.33
N ASP A 13 9.79 3.01 -17.59
CA ASP A 13 9.81 1.78 -18.36
C ASP A 13 11.00 0.87 -17.97
N GLY A 14 11.09 -0.31 -18.60
CA GLY A 14 12.16 -1.27 -18.34
C GLY A 14 13.55 -0.79 -18.78
N GLN A 15 13.62 0.29 -19.55
CA GLN A 15 14.85 0.95 -19.99
C GLN A 15 15.20 2.15 -19.09
N GLY A 16 14.42 2.42 -18.05
CA GLY A 16 14.61 3.53 -17.13
C GLY A 16 14.17 4.89 -17.69
N ARG A 17 13.37 4.93 -18.76
CA ARG A 17 12.79 6.18 -19.27
C ARG A 17 11.58 6.55 -18.44
N LEU A 18 11.48 7.83 -18.08
CA LEU A 18 10.34 8.36 -17.35
C LEU A 18 9.07 8.27 -18.22
N LEU A 19 8.07 7.52 -17.76
CA LEU A 19 6.74 7.48 -18.37
C LEU A 19 5.88 8.64 -17.87
N TRP A 20 5.83 8.82 -16.55
CA TRP A 20 5.14 9.94 -15.92
C TRP A 20 5.64 10.14 -14.49
N ARG A 21 5.31 11.31 -13.93
CA ARG A 21 5.49 11.62 -12.51
C ARG A 21 4.30 12.42 -11.99
N GLU A 22 3.94 12.18 -10.74
CA GLU A 22 2.84 12.89 -10.07
C GLU A 22 3.33 13.48 -8.76
N ARG A 23 2.85 14.68 -8.41
CA ARG A 23 3.16 15.33 -7.13
C ARG A 23 2.05 15.03 -6.12
N LEU A 24 2.44 14.51 -4.96
CA LEU A 24 1.57 14.27 -3.81
C LEU A 24 1.74 15.38 -2.77
N GLN A 25 0.86 15.39 -1.77
CA GLN A 25 0.92 16.35 -0.65
C GLN A 25 2.11 16.11 0.27
N ASP A 26 2.59 14.86 0.35
CA ASP A 26 3.62 14.42 1.28
C ASP A 26 4.66 13.51 0.60
N LYS A 27 5.74 13.22 1.33
CA LYS A 27 6.85 12.36 0.88
C LYS A 27 6.33 10.96 0.60
N VAL A 28 6.77 10.40 -0.53
CA VAL A 28 6.39 9.05 -0.93
C VAL A 28 7.48 8.10 -0.46
N TRP A 29 7.14 7.25 0.50
CA TRP A 29 8.07 6.34 1.13
C TRP A 29 7.98 4.93 0.57
N ARG A 30 6.83 4.55 0.04
CA ARG A 30 6.55 3.18 -0.41
C ARG A 30 5.84 3.19 -1.75
N VAL A 31 6.17 2.20 -2.57
CA VAL A 31 5.56 1.92 -3.86
C VAL A 31 5.40 0.41 -4.02
N ALA A 32 4.32 -0.04 -4.63
CA ALA A 32 4.06 -1.43 -4.97
C ALA A 32 3.33 -1.50 -6.32
N LEU A 33 3.72 -2.44 -7.18
CA LEU A 33 3.20 -2.54 -8.55
C LEU A 33 2.53 -3.90 -8.73
N SER A 34 1.43 -3.95 -9.48
CA SER A 34 0.88 -5.21 -9.95
C SER A 34 1.88 -5.93 -10.85
N ALA A 35 1.81 -7.26 -10.92
CA ALA A 35 2.70 -8.10 -11.71
C ALA A 35 2.66 -7.75 -13.21
N ASP A 36 1.51 -7.32 -13.72
CA ASP A 36 1.30 -6.86 -15.10
C ASP A 36 1.69 -5.39 -15.34
N GLY A 37 2.10 -4.67 -14.28
CA GLY A 37 2.44 -3.25 -14.32
C GLY A 37 1.28 -2.30 -14.61
N GLN A 38 0.03 -2.76 -14.54
CA GLN A 38 -1.15 -1.94 -14.85
C GLN A 38 -1.62 -1.05 -13.68
N ARG A 39 -1.30 -1.41 -12.44
CA ARG A 39 -1.67 -0.66 -11.24
C ARG A 39 -0.44 -0.39 -10.37
N LEU A 40 -0.35 0.83 -9.86
CA LEU A 40 0.68 1.27 -8.92
C LEU A 40 0.00 1.76 -7.65
N VAL A 41 0.38 1.19 -6.50
CA VAL A 41 0.01 1.68 -5.16
C VAL A 41 1.19 2.42 -4.57
N VAL A 42 0.91 3.54 -3.91
CA VAL A 42 1.92 4.33 -3.19
C VAL A 42 1.49 4.59 -1.76
N GLY A 43 2.46 4.54 -0.85
CA GLY A 43 2.33 4.92 0.54
C GLY A 43 3.11 6.20 0.80
N ALA A 44 2.43 7.21 1.32
CA ALA A 44 3.01 8.52 1.62
C ALA A 44 2.61 8.98 3.03
N GLY A 45 3.39 9.89 3.60
CA GLY A 45 2.99 10.57 4.82
C GLY A 45 4.10 10.91 5.81
N GLU A 46 4.02 12.12 6.32
CA GLU A 46 4.56 12.62 7.59
C GLU A 46 3.46 13.42 8.31
N LYS A 47 2.76 14.30 7.57
CA LYS A 47 1.64 15.12 8.05
C LYS A 47 0.29 14.54 7.63
N GLU A 48 0.17 14.13 6.38
CA GLU A 48 -1.05 13.55 5.82
C GLU A 48 -0.75 12.16 5.29
N ALA A 49 -0.82 11.17 6.18
CA ALA A 49 -0.56 9.79 5.81
C ALA A 49 -1.70 9.22 4.97
N HIS A 50 -1.34 8.68 3.81
CA HIS A 50 -2.31 8.14 2.87
C HIS A 50 -1.69 7.09 1.96
N VAL A 51 -2.58 6.29 1.42
CA VAL A 51 -2.31 5.29 0.40
C VAL A 51 -3.08 5.71 -0.85
N ARG A 52 -2.45 5.60 -2.02
CA ARG A 52 -3.07 6.01 -3.29
C ARG A 52 -2.76 5.00 -4.38
N ALA A 53 -3.75 4.70 -5.21
CA ALA A 53 -3.53 3.90 -6.41
C ALA A 53 -3.58 4.76 -7.67
N PHE A 54 -2.79 4.35 -8.67
CA PHE A 54 -2.73 4.93 -9.99
C PHE A 54 -2.81 3.84 -11.05
N SER A 55 -3.42 4.16 -12.20
CA SER A 55 -3.27 3.35 -13.40
C SER A 55 -1.85 3.46 -13.95
N ARG A 56 -1.47 2.56 -14.86
CA ARG A 56 -0.22 2.64 -15.61
C ARG A 56 -0.03 3.97 -16.34
N GLY A 57 -1.13 4.63 -16.74
CA GLY A 57 -1.12 5.95 -17.38
C GLY A 57 -0.96 7.11 -16.39
N GLY A 58 -0.86 6.85 -15.08
CA GLY A 58 -0.73 7.89 -14.05
C GLY A 58 -2.05 8.51 -13.61
N GLN A 59 -3.19 7.96 -14.03
CA GLN A 59 -4.51 8.44 -13.59
C GLN A 59 -4.74 7.98 -12.14
N PRO A 60 -5.20 8.86 -11.24
CA PRO A 60 -5.53 8.46 -9.88
C PRO A 60 -6.76 7.55 -9.90
N LEU A 61 -6.69 6.42 -9.20
CA LEU A 61 -7.80 5.46 -9.08
C LEU A 61 -8.55 5.67 -7.77
N TRP A 62 -7.84 5.69 -6.65
CA TRP A 62 -8.40 5.94 -5.32
C TRP A 62 -7.36 6.50 -4.36
N LYS A 63 -7.82 7.08 -3.25
CA LYS A 63 -7.00 7.57 -2.12
C LYS A 63 -7.68 7.21 -0.80
N ARG A 64 -6.91 6.71 0.16
CA ARG A 64 -7.36 6.46 1.54
C ARG A 64 -6.38 7.06 2.54
N TYR A 65 -6.93 7.76 3.52
CA TYR A 65 -6.15 8.26 4.64
C TYR A 65 -5.97 7.13 5.66
N VAL A 66 -4.79 7.08 6.26
CA VAL A 66 -4.43 6.07 7.27
C VAL A 66 -3.85 6.75 8.50
N ASP A 67 -3.95 6.09 9.63
CA ASP A 67 -3.39 6.58 10.89
C ASP A 67 -1.89 6.26 10.97
N GLY A 68 -1.07 7.32 11.01
CA GLY A 68 0.39 7.28 11.01
C GLY A 68 1.03 7.12 9.63
N SER A 69 2.25 7.63 9.48
CA SER A 69 3.05 7.50 8.25
C SER A 69 3.12 6.06 7.75
N VAL A 70 2.88 5.86 6.46
CA VAL A 70 3.01 4.55 5.82
C VAL A 70 4.46 4.06 5.93
N SER A 71 4.66 2.93 6.59
CA SER A 71 5.96 2.33 6.86
C SER A 71 6.26 1.12 5.97
N CYS A 72 5.26 0.50 5.36
CA CYS A 72 5.41 -0.63 4.44
C CYS A 72 4.11 -0.84 3.65
N THR A 73 4.24 -1.40 2.45
CA THR A 73 3.11 -1.73 1.56
C THR A 73 3.43 -2.99 0.77
N ALA A 74 2.45 -3.88 0.60
CA ALA A 74 2.53 -5.04 -0.28
C ALA A 74 1.19 -5.22 -1.01
N VAL A 75 1.21 -5.89 -2.16
CA VAL A 75 0.02 -6.10 -3.01
C VAL A 75 -0.02 -7.54 -3.53
N SER A 76 -1.23 -8.05 -3.78
CA SER A 76 -1.42 -9.27 -4.58
C SER A 76 -0.97 -9.03 -6.04
N ALA A 77 -0.86 -10.10 -6.83
CA ALA A 77 -0.32 -10.01 -8.20
C ALA A 77 -1.11 -9.05 -9.10
N ASP A 78 -2.42 -8.93 -8.87
CA ASP A 78 -3.36 -8.05 -9.60
C ASP A 78 -3.65 -6.73 -8.87
N CYS A 79 -3.03 -6.48 -7.72
CA CYS A 79 -3.40 -5.42 -6.78
C CYS A 79 -4.87 -5.48 -6.32
N GLY A 80 -5.51 -6.66 -6.34
CA GLY A 80 -6.84 -6.89 -5.77
C GLY A 80 -6.85 -6.87 -4.24
N ILE A 81 -5.70 -7.08 -3.60
CA ILE A 81 -5.48 -6.87 -2.16
C ILE A 81 -4.28 -5.95 -1.97
N VAL A 82 -4.45 -4.94 -1.11
CA VAL A 82 -3.41 -3.98 -0.76
C VAL A 82 -3.21 -3.99 0.76
N ALA A 83 -2.05 -4.46 1.20
CA ALA A 83 -1.63 -4.44 2.60
C ALA A 83 -0.80 -3.20 2.91
N VAL A 84 -1.09 -2.56 4.03
CA VAL A 84 -0.43 -1.32 4.46
C VAL A 84 -0.12 -1.39 5.94
N GLY A 85 1.15 -1.20 6.29
CA GLY A 85 1.59 -0.99 7.66
C GLY A 85 1.96 0.47 7.92
N THR A 86 1.72 0.95 9.13
CA THR A 86 2.04 2.33 9.52
C THR A 86 2.96 2.42 10.74
N ARG A 87 3.58 3.60 10.89
CA ARG A 87 4.37 3.96 12.08
C ARG A 87 3.54 4.05 13.37
N ALA A 88 2.22 4.18 13.26
CA ALA A 88 1.32 4.14 14.41
C ALA A 88 0.92 2.71 14.82
N GLY A 89 1.57 1.68 14.25
CA GLY A 89 1.26 0.28 14.55
C GLY A 89 -0.04 -0.19 13.93
N ARG A 90 -0.53 0.47 12.88
CA ARG A 90 -1.75 0.05 12.18
C ARG A 90 -1.40 -0.85 11.01
N PHE A 91 -2.19 -1.91 10.86
CA PHE A 91 -2.18 -2.80 9.71
C PHE A 91 -3.54 -2.74 9.03
N TYR A 92 -3.56 -2.35 7.76
CA TYR A 92 -4.75 -2.23 6.94
C TYR A 92 -4.69 -3.20 5.76
N LEU A 93 -5.84 -3.76 5.39
CA LEU A 93 -6.08 -4.35 4.08
C LEU A 93 -7.16 -3.55 3.35
N PHE A 94 -6.90 -3.24 2.09
CA PHE A 94 -7.88 -2.69 1.16
C PHE A 94 -8.06 -3.65 -0.02
N ASP A 95 -9.21 -3.59 -0.67
CA ASP A 95 -9.39 -4.21 -1.98
C ASP A 95 -8.74 -3.39 -3.10
N GLY A 96 -8.91 -3.84 -4.35
CA GLY A 96 -8.33 -3.19 -5.53
C GLY A 96 -8.94 -1.82 -5.85
N GLU A 97 -10.10 -1.52 -5.28
CA GLU A 97 -10.88 -0.30 -5.45
C GLU A 97 -10.66 0.67 -4.27
N GLY A 98 -9.93 0.22 -3.25
CA GLY A 98 -9.55 1.00 -2.07
C GLY A 98 -10.55 0.91 -0.93
N GLU A 99 -11.51 -0.01 -0.98
CA GLU A 99 -12.43 -0.25 0.13
C GLU A 99 -11.74 -1.02 1.26
N PRO A 100 -12.00 -0.65 2.53
CA PRO A 100 -11.37 -1.31 3.66
C PRO A 100 -11.91 -2.72 3.85
N LEU A 101 -11.02 -3.72 3.87
CA LEU A 101 -11.35 -5.12 4.12
C LEU A 101 -11.06 -5.54 5.56
N TYR A 102 -9.98 -5.00 6.13
CA TYR A 102 -9.52 -5.39 7.47
C TYR A 102 -8.66 -4.29 8.08
N GLN A 103 -8.71 -4.19 9.42
CA GLN A 103 -7.79 -3.37 10.19
C GLN A 103 -7.46 -4.04 11.52
N ALA A 104 -6.17 -4.00 11.88
CA ALA A 104 -5.68 -4.37 13.20
C ALA A 104 -4.64 -3.37 13.71
N GLY A 105 -4.38 -3.46 15.01
CA GLY A 105 -3.35 -2.67 15.70
C GLY A 105 -2.30 -3.57 16.34
N ALA A 106 -1.06 -3.10 16.31
CA ALA A 106 0.05 -3.56 17.11
C ALA A 106 0.48 -2.47 18.10
N ASP A 107 1.21 -2.87 19.14
CA ASP A 107 1.75 -2.02 20.19
C ASP A 107 2.83 -1.04 19.71
N LYS A 108 3.51 -1.39 18.62
CA LYS A 108 4.59 -0.63 17.97
C LYS A 108 4.40 -0.59 16.47
N MET A 109 5.22 0.22 15.79
CA MET A 109 5.11 0.36 14.33
C MET A 109 5.19 -0.98 13.60
N ILE A 110 4.38 -1.09 12.55
CA ILE A 110 4.48 -2.20 11.61
C ILE A 110 5.78 -2.02 10.81
N ARG A 111 6.64 -3.03 10.87
CA ARG A 111 7.94 -3.06 10.22
C ARG A 111 7.85 -3.55 8.79
N ASP A 112 7.03 -4.57 8.57
CA ASP A 112 6.85 -5.15 7.26
C ASP A 112 5.47 -5.76 7.09
N VAL A 113 5.05 -5.89 5.83
CA VAL A 113 3.82 -6.56 5.41
C VAL A 113 4.09 -7.42 4.19
N ALA A 114 3.39 -8.55 4.09
CA ALA A 114 3.43 -9.41 2.91
C ALA A 114 2.01 -9.85 2.52
N VAL A 115 1.79 -10.02 1.22
CA VAL A 115 0.54 -10.50 0.62
C VAL A 115 0.87 -11.64 -0.33
N ALA A 116 0.15 -12.74 -0.23
CA ALA A 116 0.27 -13.84 -1.19
C ALA A 116 -0.20 -13.37 -2.58
N ALA A 117 0.40 -13.92 -3.64
CA ALA A 117 0.10 -13.51 -5.01
C ALA A 117 -1.39 -13.68 -5.38
N ASP A 118 -2.06 -14.68 -4.80
CA ASP A 118 -3.49 -14.96 -4.96
C ASP A 118 -4.41 -14.11 -4.04
N GLY A 119 -3.83 -13.22 -3.22
CA GLY A 119 -4.56 -12.36 -2.30
C GLY A 119 -5.16 -13.05 -1.08
N ARG A 120 -4.98 -14.38 -0.90
CA ARG A 120 -5.68 -15.12 0.17
C ARG A 120 -5.05 -15.00 1.55
N LEU A 121 -3.79 -14.60 1.62
CA LEU A 121 -3.08 -14.44 2.89
C LEU A 121 -2.39 -13.09 2.90
N ALA A 122 -2.56 -12.36 3.98
CA ALA A 122 -1.76 -11.18 4.28
C ALA A 122 -1.26 -11.24 5.72
N VAL A 123 -0.02 -10.80 5.93
CA VAL A 123 0.63 -10.78 7.24
C VAL A 123 1.34 -9.46 7.48
N ALA A 124 1.51 -9.11 8.75
CA ALA A 124 2.26 -7.96 9.20
C ALA A 124 3.09 -8.32 10.44
N VAL A 125 4.22 -7.66 10.61
CA VAL A 125 5.06 -7.80 11.82
C VAL A 125 5.36 -6.44 12.43
N SER A 126 5.34 -6.34 13.76
CA SER A 126 5.63 -5.10 14.49
C SER A 126 7.04 -5.09 15.08
N GLU A 127 7.55 -3.90 15.39
CA GLU A 127 8.77 -3.73 16.21
C GLU A 127 8.69 -4.42 17.57
N GLY A 128 7.49 -4.54 18.14
CA GLY A 128 7.26 -5.20 19.43
C GLY A 128 7.30 -6.72 19.35
N GLY A 129 7.54 -7.29 18.16
CA GLY A 129 7.56 -8.74 17.93
C GLY A 129 6.19 -9.36 17.72
N GLN A 130 5.13 -8.56 17.54
CA GLN A 130 3.80 -9.08 17.23
C GLN A 130 3.69 -9.44 15.74
N ALA A 131 3.07 -10.57 15.44
CA ALA A 131 2.64 -10.93 14.10
C ALA A 131 1.12 -10.83 13.99
N LEU A 132 0.64 -10.15 12.96
CA LEU A 132 -0.78 -10.06 12.60
C LEU A 132 -0.96 -10.79 11.27
N GLY A 133 -2.08 -11.46 11.08
CA GLY A 133 -2.32 -12.19 9.85
C GLY A 133 -3.80 -12.41 9.59
N VAL A 134 -4.16 -12.38 8.32
CA VAL A 134 -5.49 -12.69 7.83
C VAL A 134 -5.32 -13.79 6.80
N GLY A 135 -5.79 -15.00 7.14
CA GLY A 135 -5.95 -16.13 6.21
C GLY A 135 -7.11 -15.89 5.26
N PRO A 136 -7.54 -16.88 4.44
CA PRO A 136 -8.37 -16.69 3.24
C PRO A 136 -9.36 -15.59 3.51
N VAL A 137 -9.11 -14.42 2.89
CA VAL A 137 -9.91 -13.21 3.08
C VAL A 137 -11.32 -13.60 2.67
N ALA A 138 -12.10 -14.06 3.65
CA ALA A 138 -13.52 -14.23 3.50
C ALA A 138 -13.99 -12.79 3.37
N LEU A 139 -14.22 -12.39 2.13
CA LEU A 139 -15.04 -11.24 1.81
C LEU A 139 -16.39 -11.53 2.46
N ASP A 140 -16.55 -11.18 3.73
CA ASP A 140 -17.85 -11.28 4.39
C ASP A 140 -18.73 -10.22 3.73
N PRO A 141 -19.81 -10.59 3.03
CA PRO A 141 -20.56 -9.66 2.19
C PRO A 141 -21.46 -8.70 2.98
N HIS A 142 -21.35 -8.62 4.31
CA HIS A 142 -22.26 -7.83 5.14
C HIS A 142 -21.56 -7.07 6.28
N VAL A 143 -21.18 -5.82 6.00
CA VAL A 143 -21.21 -4.70 6.96
C VAL A 143 -22.01 -3.57 6.35
#